data_AF-A0A5A7MWY8-F1
#
_entry.id   AF-A0A5A7MWY8-F1
#
_cell.length_a   1.000
_cell.length_b   1.000
_cell.length_c   1.000
_cell.angle_alpha   90.00
_cell.angle_beta   90.00
_cell.angle_gamma   90.00
#
_symmetry.space_group_name_H-M   'P 1'
#
loop_
_entity.id
_entity.type
_entity.pdbx_description
1 polymer ?
#
loop_
_entity_poly.entity_id
_entity_poly.type
_entity_poly.pdbx_seq_one_letter_code
_entity_poly.pdbx_strand_id
1 'polypeptide(L)'
;MNPIRSILMATTLMLTSGAVHAQTLEQLRTAPKSAERNTEATIGAYAAGYKAGFLCSALFNGGKTLDQIEADELTGIYPLVEDQARQLQAEIDYQAKRVRVAYDMNMPPRISAWRPHLGCVDLPPGARVAALDQVLSVTLSTADEAICPTPACRGPIMHR
;
A
#
# COMPACT_ATOMS: atom_id res chain seq x y z
N MET A 1 4.58 28.30 -68.28
CA MET A 1 3.53 27.98 -69.29
C MET A 1 2.76 26.77 -68.81
N ASN A 2 1.46 26.98 -68.63
CA ASN A 2 0.40 26.08 -68.11
C ASN A 2 0.05 24.97 -69.15
N PRO A 3 -0.79 23.93 -68.89
CA PRO A 3 -2.06 24.08 -68.18
C PRO A 3 -2.58 22.91 -67.30
N ILE A 4 -3.17 23.35 -66.19
CA ILE A 4 -4.43 22.90 -65.58
C ILE A 4 -5.43 22.34 -66.60
N ARG A 5 -6.05 21.17 -66.33
CA ARG A 5 -7.40 20.82 -66.83
C ARG A 5 -8.09 19.72 -66.02
N SER A 6 -9.28 20.09 -65.49
CA SER A 6 -10.49 19.27 -65.21
C SER A 6 -10.37 18.15 -64.16
N ILE A 7 -10.97 18.21 -62.96
CA ILE A 7 -12.38 18.44 -62.59
C ILE A 7 -13.37 17.72 -63.52
N LEU A 8 -13.77 16.49 -63.19
CA LEU A 8 -15.18 16.07 -63.17
C LEU A 8 -15.38 14.72 -62.44
N MET A 9 -16.25 14.75 -61.42
CA MET A 9 -17.16 13.68 -60.98
C MET A 9 -16.64 12.26 -60.77
N ALA A 10 -16.60 11.85 -59.50
CA ALA A 10 -17.29 10.63 -59.07
C ALA A 10 -17.56 10.71 -57.57
N THR A 11 -18.62 11.43 -57.22
CA THR A 11 -19.33 11.27 -55.96
C THR A 11 -19.86 9.84 -55.91
N THR A 12 -19.13 8.91 -55.32
CA THR A 12 -19.69 7.63 -54.87
C THR A 12 -19.57 7.58 -53.36
N LEU A 13 -20.56 8.21 -52.75
CA LEU A 13 -20.98 7.99 -51.37
C LEU A 13 -21.40 6.51 -51.24
N MET A 14 -20.45 5.61 -50.94
CA MET A 14 -20.79 4.29 -50.44
C MET A 14 -21.06 4.39 -48.94
N LEU A 15 -22.35 4.53 -48.61
CA LEU A 15 -22.91 4.13 -47.32
C LEU A 15 -22.60 2.64 -47.11
N THR A 16 -21.57 2.34 -46.31
CA THR A 16 -21.49 1.06 -45.59
C THR A 16 -21.59 1.37 -44.09
N SER A 17 -22.80 1.74 -43.68
CA SER A 17 -23.21 1.64 -42.28
C SER A 17 -23.31 0.17 -41.90
N GLY A 18 -22.61 -0.23 -40.84
CA GLY A 18 -22.98 -1.41 -40.07
C GLY A 18 -21.95 -2.53 -39.97
N ALA A 19 -20.74 -2.27 -39.46
CA ALA A 19 -19.89 -3.35 -38.91
C ALA A 19 -18.86 -2.92 -37.86
N VAL A 20 -18.95 -1.73 -37.25
CA VAL A 20 -17.83 -1.20 -36.42
C VAL A 20 -18.03 -1.33 -34.89
N HIS A 21 -19.17 -1.82 -34.37
CA HIS A 21 -19.43 -1.76 -32.91
C HIS A 21 -19.84 -3.06 -32.20
N ALA A 22 -19.67 -4.25 -32.79
CA ALA A 22 -20.02 -5.52 -32.12
C ALA A 22 -18.83 -6.28 -31.52
N GLN A 23 -17.60 -5.78 -31.65
CA GLN A 23 -16.43 -6.38 -31.01
C GLN A 23 -16.00 -5.50 -29.85
N THR A 24 -16.33 -5.86 -28.59
CA THR A 24 -15.38 -5.72 -27.45
C THR A 24 -15.88 -6.20 -26.09
N LEU A 25 -17.12 -6.69 -25.89
CA LEU A 25 -17.45 -7.32 -24.59
C LEU A 25 -16.76 -8.69 -24.43
N GLU A 26 -16.69 -9.49 -25.50
CA GLU A 26 -16.04 -10.80 -25.47
C GLU A 26 -14.49 -10.68 -25.46
N GLN A 27 -13.93 -9.64 -26.08
CA GLN A 27 -12.49 -9.36 -26.01
C GLN A 27 -12.06 -8.86 -24.61
N LEU A 28 -12.93 -8.15 -23.89
CA LEU A 28 -12.65 -7.80 -22.49
C LEU A 28 -12.70 -9.02 -21.56
N ARG A 29 -13.51 -10.04 -21.89
CA ARG A 29 -13.63 -11.30 -21.13
C ARG A 29 -12.50 -12.29 -21.40
N THR A 30 -11.89 -12.23 -22.58
CA THR A 30 -10.86 -13.17 -23.04
C THR A 30 -9.46 -12.58 -23.03
N ALA A 31 -9.28 -11.31 -22.60
CA ALA A 31 -7.96 -10.79 -22.29
C ALA A 31 -7.27 -11.79 -21.35
N PRO A 32 -6.06 -12.29 -21.69
CA PRO A 32 -5.34 -13.13 -20.77
C PRO A 32 -5.16 -12.30 -19.50
N LYS A 33 -5.81 -12.71 -18.40
CA LYS A 33 -5.34 -12.30 -17.08
C LYS A 33 -3.90 -12.73 -17.09
N SER A 34 -2.96 -11.79 -17.20
CA SER A 34 -1.58 -12.09 -16.90
C SER A 34 -1.64 -12.72 -15.51
N ALA A 35 -1.35 -14.02 -15.42
CA ALA A 35 -1.13 -14.63 -14.12
C ALA A 35 0.00 -13.80 -13.53
N GLU A 36 -0.35 -12.95 -12.56
CA GLU A 36 0.55 -11.98 -11.98
C GLU A 36 1.62 -12.81 -11.26
N ARG A 37 2.71 -13.06 -11.96
CA ARG A 37 3.80 -13.85 -11.42
C ARG A 37 4.54 -12.90 -10.50
N ASN A 38 4.17 -12.93 -9.21
CA ASN A 38 4.91 -12.21 -8.19
C ASN A 38 6.39 -12.57 -8.32
N THR A 39 7.22 -11.57 -8.58
CA THR A 39 8.67 -11.77 -8.61
C THR A 39 9.16 -12.05 -7.19
N GLU A 40 10.35 -12.61 -7.05
CA GLU A 40 10.98 -12.79 -5.74
C GLU A 40 11.08 -11.47 -4.98
N ALA A 41 11.47 -10.38 -5.65
CA ALA A 41 11.51 -9.04 -5.06
C ALA A 41 10.12 -8.55 -4.62
N THR A 42 9.07 -8.88 -5.37
CA THR A 42 7.67 -8.56 -5.01
C THR A 42 7.26 -9.29 -3.72
N ILE A 43 7.54 -10.59 -3.63
CA ILE A 43 7.26 -11.40 -2.42
C ILE A 43 8.12 -10.91 -1.24
N GLY A 44 9.39 -10.61 -1.51
CA GLY A 44 10.34 -9.80 -0.74
C GLY A 44 9.68 -8.64 -0.01
N ALA A 45 9.18 -7.71 -0.81
CA ALA A 45 8.56 -6.48 -0.34
C ALA A 45 7.28 -6.74 0.47
N TYR A 46 6.49 -7.76 0.11
CA TYR A 46 5.28 -8.12 0.86
C TYR A 46 5.61 -8.66 2.25
N ALA A 47 6.52 -9.64 2.35
CA ALA A 47 6.89 -10.23 3.63
C ALA A 47 7.59 -9.22 4.55
N ALA A 48 8.51 -8.41 4.01
CA ALA A 48 9.15 -7.35 4.78
C ALA A 48 8.16 -6.27 5.22
N GLY A 49 7.18 -5.93 4.38
CA GLY A 49 6.14 -4.97 4.71
C GLY A 49 5.26 -5.49 5.84
N TYR A 50 4.83 -6.75 5.73
CA TYR A 50 4.07 -7.43 6.77
C TYR A 50 4.82 -7.41 8.11
N LYS A 51 6.08 -7.87 8.13
CA LYS A 51 6.88 -7.88 9.37
C LYS A 51 7.08 -6.48 9.95
N ALA A 52 7.40 -5.48 9.11
CA ALA A 52 7.60 -4.11 9.58
C ALA A 52 6.33 -3.53 10.22
N GLY A 53 5.18 -3.67 9.56
CA GLY A 53 3.90 -3.14 10.02
C GLY A 53 3.40 -3.83 11.29
N PHE A 54 3.43 -5.16 11.34
CA PHE A 54 2.97 -5.93 12.50
C PHE A 54 3.87 -5.73 13.72
N LEU A 55 5.20 -5.73 13.56
CA LEU A 55 6.11 -5.38 14.66
C LEU A 55 5.84 -3.97 15.17
N CYS A 56 5.77 -2.97 14.28
CA CYS A 56 5.51 -1.60 14.69
C CYS A 56 4.21 -1.49 15.48
N SER A 57 3.12 -2.02 14.94
CA SER A 57 1.80 -1.92 15.57
C SER A 57 1.77 -2.65 16.90
N ALA A 58 2.24 -3.90 16.95
CA ALA A 58 2.18 -4.69 18.16
C ALA A 58 3.09 -4.13 19.28
N LEU A 59 4.29 -3.63 18.93
CA LEU A 59 5.18 -2.98 19.89
C LEU A 59 4.62 -1.64 20.39
N PHE A 60 4.30 -0.71 19.47
CA PHE A 60 4.08 0.69 19.82
C PHE A 60 2.61 1.06 20.00
N ASN A 61 1.67 0.33 19.40
CA ASN A 61 0.24 0.46 19.72
C ASN A 61 -0.16 -0.53 20.82
N GLY A 62 0.31 -1.77 20.72
CA GLY A 62 -0.16 -2.89 21.54
C GLY A 62 0.63 -3.10 22.85
N GLY A 63 1.87 -2.61 22.94
CA GLY A 63 2.75 -2.86 24.08
C GLY A 63 3.16 -4.33 24.22
N LYS A 64 3.13 -5.12 23.13
CA LYS A 64 3.56 -6.52 23.14
C LYS A 64 5.09 -6.64 23.20
N THR A 65 5.56 -7.76 23.73
CA THR A 65 6.97 -8.18 23.65
C THR A 65 7.27 -8.83 22.29
N LEU A 66 8.55 -8.93 21.91
CA LEU A 66 8.93 -9.59 20.65
C LEU A 66 8.50 -11.06 20.63
N ASP A 67 8.67 -11.79 21.74
CA ASP A 67 8.28 -13.20 21.83
C ASP A 67 6.79 -13.41 21.57
N GLN A 68 5.94 -12.52 22.12
CA GLN A 68 4.50 -12.54 21.86
C GLN A 68 4.20 -12.28 20.38
N ILE A 69 4.94 -11.35 19.76
CA ILE A 69 4.75 -11.00 18.35
C ILE A 69 5.15 -12.13 17.42
N GLU A 70 6.29 -12.76 17.70
CA GLU A 70 6.77 -13.89 16.94
C GLU A 70 5.84 -15.10 17.04
N ALA A 71 5.21 -15.31 18.21
CA ALA A 71 4.24 -16.37 18.42
C ALA A 71 2.89 -16.09 17.73
N ASP A 72 2.33 -14.89 17.91
CA ASP A 72 0.93 -14.62 17.59
C ASP A 72 0.72 -13.85 16.27
N GLU A 73 1.63 -12.94 15.91
CA GLU A 73 1.47 -12.03 14.78
C GLU A 73 2.21 -12.47 13.52
N LEU A 74 3.26 -13.28 13.65
CA LEU A 74 4.09 -13.73 12.52
C LEU A 74 3.85 -15.21 12.13
N THR A 75 2.80 -15.84 12.65
CA THR A 75 2.41 -17.22 12.35
C THR A 75 0.95 -17.30 11.90
N GLY A 76 0.60 -18.34 11.12
CA GLY A 76 -0.77 -18.52 10.64
C GLY A 76 -1.24 -17.41 9.69
N ILE A 77 -0.29 -16.76 9.00
CA ILE A 77 -0.55 -15.67 8.07
C ILE A 77 -0.65 -16.24 6.65
N TYR A 78 -0.76 -15.38 5.62
CA TYR A 78 -0.81 -15.88 4.25
C TYR A 78 0.44 -16.73 3.91
N PRO A 79 0.28 -17.98 3.44
CA PRO A 79 1.40 -18.89 3.17
C PRO A 79 2.45 -18.33 2.21
N LEU A 80 2.03 -17.43 1.31
CA LEU A 80 2.91 -16.76 0.35
C LEU A 80 4.06 -16.00 1.02
N VAL A 81 3.85 -15.45 2.22
CA VAL A 81 4.81 -14.56 2.88
C VAL A 81 5.25 -15.06 4.25
N GLU A 82 4.57 -16.05 4.84
CA GLU A 82 4.79 -16.45 6.22
C GLU A 82 6.25 -16.85 6.51
N ASP A 83 6.78 -17.82 5.77
CA ASP A 83 8.14 -18.31 6.02
C ASP A 83 9.19 -17.19 5.92
N GLN A 84 9.06 -16.35 4.90
CA GLN A 84 9.98 -15.23 4.69
C GLN A 84 9.79 -14.15 5.76
N ALA A 85 8.55 -13.84 6.15
CA ALA A 85 8.28 -12.87 7.22
C ALA A 85 8.94 -13.33 8.54
N ARG A 86 8.84 -14.62 8.90
CA ARG A 86 9.52 -15.14 10.10
C ARG A 86 11.04 -15.00 10.02
N GLN A 87 11.64 -15.30 8.86
CA GLN A 87 13.10 -15.33 8.68
C GLN A 87 13.77 -13.95 8.55
N LEU A 88 13.10 -12.99 7.90
CA LEU A 88 13.67 -11.66 7.67
C LEU A 88 14.00 -10.95 8.98
N GLN A 89 15.15 -10.29 9.04
CA GLN A 89 15.58 -9.56 10.23
C GLN A 89 14.98 -8.16 10.25
N ALA A 90 14.50 -7.74 11.42
CA ALA A 90 13.92 -6.41 11.63
C ALA A 90 14.87 -5.54 12.44
N GLU A 91 15.08 -4.31 11.97
CA GLU A 91 15.74 -3.25 12.73
C GLU A 91 14.66 -2.42 13.43
N ILE A 92 14.66 -2.45 14.77
CA ILE A 92 13.68 -1.72 15.58
C ILE A 92 14.36 -0.54 16.27
N ASP A 93 13.88 0.64 15.98
CA ASP A 93 14.28 1.89 16.61
C ASP A 93 13.20 2.30 17.62
N TYR A 94 13.45 2.00 18.90
CA TYR A 94 12.51 2.30 19.98
C TYR A 94 12.38 3.80 20.27
N GLN A 95 13.42 4.59 19.98
CA GLN A 95 13.41 6.04 20.22
C GLN A 95 12.59 6.75 19.15
N ALA A 96 12.85 6.45 17.88
CA ALA A 96 12.07 6.99 16.76
C ALA A 96 10.75 6.23 16.51
N LYS A 97 10.47 5.18 17.30
CA LYS A 97 9.33 4.25 17.18
C LYS A 97 9.09 3.79 15.75
N ARG A 98 10.12 3.17 15.16
CA ARG A 98 10.16 2.78 13.76
C ARG A 98 10.73 1.38 13.59
N VAL A 99 10.21 0.64 12.63
CA VAL A 99 10.70 -0.67 12.22
C VAL A 99 11.12 -0.62 10.75
N ARG A 100 12.26 -1.23 10.44
CA ARG A 100 12.78 -1.39 9.08
C ARG A 100 13.08 -2.85 8.83
N VAL A 101 12.70 -3.37 7.66
CA VAL A 101 12.98 -4.76 7.27
C VAL A 101 13.55 -4.76 5.86
N ALA A 102 14.83 -5.13 5.75
CA ALA A 102 15.50 -5.33 4.47
C ALA A 102 15.01 -6.63 3.82
N TYR A 103 14.94 -6.67 2.48
CA TYR A 103 14.50 -7.86 1.74
C TYR A 103 15.24 -8.07 0.42
N ASP A 104 15.86 -7.02 -0.12
CA ASP A 104 16.63 -7.05 -1.35
C ASP A 104 17.77 -6.02 -1.22
N MET A 105 18.96 -6.35 -1.71
CA MET A 105 20.16 -5.50 -1.57
C MET A 105 20.08 -4.22 -2.41
N ASN A 106 19.30 -4.22 -3.48
CA ASN A 106 19.13 -3.11 -4.42
C ASN A 106 17.90 -2.26 -4.11
N MET A 107 17.07 -2.69 -3.15
CA MET A 107 15.86 -1.98 -2.77
C MET A 107 15.97 -1.38 -1.36
N PRO A 108 15.38 -0.19 -1.13
CA PRO A 108 15.18 0.30 0.22
C PRO A 108 14.36 -0.68 1.07
N PRO A 109 14.63 -0.79 2.38
CA PRO A 109 13.86 -1.65 3.27
C PRO A 109 12.39 -1.21 3.30
N ARG A 110 11.50 -2.12 3.69
CA ARG A 110 10.13 -1.74 4.07
C ARG A 110 10.18 -1.07 5.44
N ILE A 111 9.44 0.02 5.59
CA ILE A 111 9.51 0.89 6.77
C ILE A 111 8.10 1.11 7.31
N SER A 112 7.93 0.86 8.60
CA SER A 112 6.73 1.25 9.35
C SER A 112 7.15 2.15 10.51
N ALA A 113 6.39 3.21 10.75
CA ALA A 113 6.69 4.14 11.84
C ALA A 113 5.44 4.57 12.58
N TRP A 114 5.53 4.56 13.90
CA TRP A 114 4.47 5.04 14.77
C TRP A 114 4.32 6.55 14.68
N ARG A 115 3.09 7.02 14.82
CA ARG A 115 2.70 8.42 14.89
C ARG A 115 1.71 8.62 16.02
N PRO A 116 1.89 9.66 16.84
CA PRO A 116 0.88 10.06 17.81
C PRO A 116 -0.49 10.15 17.14
N HIS A 117 -1.50 9.55 17.78
CA HIS A 117 -2.91 9.55 17.37
C HIS A 117 -3.25 8.79 16.06
N LEU A 118 -2.27 8.37 15.25
CA LEU A 118 -2.49 7.59 14.03
C LEU A 118 -2.05 6.12 14.15
N GLY A 119 -1.24 5.81 15.16
CA GLY A 119 -0.62 4.50 15.29
C GLY A 119 0.50 4.30 14.28
N CYS A 120 0.73 3.07 13.81
CA CYS A 120 1.79 2.76 12.86
C CYS A 120 1.33 2.97 11.42
N VAL A 121 2.16 3.65 10.64
CA VAL A 121 1.95 3.90 9.22
C VAL A 121 3.06 3.26 8.41
N ASP A 122 2.68 2.46 7.44
CA ASP A 122 3.61 1.83 6.50
C ASP A 122 3.92 2.76 5.33
N LEU A 123 5.20 2.94 5.03
CA LEU A 123 5.59 3.64 3.81
C LEU A 123 5.40 2.75 2.58
N PRO A 124 5.19 3.30 1.38
CA PRO A 124 5.14 2.51 0.13
C PRO A 124 6.47 1.78 -0.17
N PRO A 125 6.46 0.67 -0.94
CA PRO A 125 7.69 0.03 -1.41
C PRO A 125 8.61 1.02 -2.13
N GLY A 126 9.93 0.93 -1.88
CA GLY A 126 10.91 1.85 -2.45
C GLY A 126 11.05 3.21 -1.74
N ALA A 127 10.20 3.51 -0.76
CA ALA A 127 10.34 4.71 0.04
C ALA A 127 11.57 4.66 0.97
N ARG A 128 12.18 5.82 1.22
CA ARG A 128 13.26 6.01 2.21
C ARG A 128 12.68 6.68 3.47
N VAL A 129 13.45 6.67 4.56
CA VAL A 129 13.02 7.27 5.85
C VAL A 129 12.58 8.73 5.69
N ALA A 130 13.19 9.52 4.81
CA ALA A 130 12.78 10.90 4.58
C ALA A 130 11.32 11.05 4.09
N ALA A 131 10.70 10.01 3.52
CA ALA A 131 9.28 10.05 3.16
C ALA A 131 8.34 10.11 4.38
N LEU A 132 8.85 9.84 5.59
CA LEU A 132 8.12 10.02 6.84
C LEU A 132 7.71 11.48 7.08
N ASP A 133 8.42 12.45 6.51
CA ASP A 133 8.10 13.87 6.62
C ASP A 133 6.83 14.24 5.82
N GLN A 134 6.40 13.36 4.92
CA GLN A 134 5.17 13.50 4.13
C GLN A 134 4.00 12.73 4.74
N VAL A 135 4.23 11.95 5.80
CA VAL A 135 3.17 11.24 6.51
C VAL A 135 2.44 12.24 7.40
N LEU A 136 1.11 12.21 7.34
CA LEU A 136 0.25 13.07 8.16
C LEU A 136 0.66 13.02 9.64
N SER A 137 0.77 14.20 10.25
CA SER A 137 0.84 14.36 11.70
C SER A 137 -0.43 15.02 12.18
N VAL A 138 -1.15 14.38 13.09
CA VAL A 138 -2.35 14.95 13.71
C VAL A 138 -1.95 15.50 15.08
N THR A 139 -2.28 16.77 15.33
CA THR A 139 -2.27 17.33 16.68
C THR A 139 -3.72 17.47 17.11
N LEU A 140 -4.12 16.72 18.13
CA LEU A 140 -5.45 16.88 18.71
C LEU A 140 -5.44 18.13 19.60
N SER A 141 -6.30 19.10 19.29
CA SER A 141 -6.58 20.18 20.23
C SER A 141 -7.35 19.60 21.43
N THR A 142 -7.18 20.17 22.61
CA THR A 142 -7.96 19.83 23.82
C THR A 142 -9.46 20.12 23.71
N ALA A 143 -9.96 20.49 22.52
CA ALA A 143 -11.38 20.70 22.26
C ALA A 143 -12.25 19.48 22.58
N ASP A 144 -11.71 18.27 22.71
CA ASP A 144 -12.45 17.12 23.24
C ASP A 144 -12.97 17.35 24.67
N GLU A 145 -12.26 18.15 25.48
CA GLU A 145 -12.71 18.55 26.82
C GLU A 145 -13.87 19.56 26.75
N ALA A 146 -13.98 20.31 25.65
CA ALA A 146 -15.12 21.18 25.36
C ALA A 146 -16.30 20.44 24.70
N ILE A 147 -16.03 19.37 23.95
CA ILE A 147 -17.04 18.55 23.26
C ILE A 147 -17.74 17.60 24.26
N CYS A 148 -17.03 17.11 25.28
CA CYS A 148 -17.65 16.43 26.42
C CYS A 148 -17.03 16.89 27.76
N PRO A 149 -17.61 17.93 28.39
CA PRO A 149 -17.10 18.45 29.66
C PRO A 149 -17.39 17.50 30.84
N THR A 150 -18.35 16.58 30.71
CA THR A 150 -18.76 15.70 31.81
C THR A 150 -18.02 14.36 31.80
N PRO A 151 -17.78 13.73 32.96
CA PRO A 151 -17.19 12.40 33.03
C PRO A 151 -18.00 11.30 32.32
N ALA A 152 -19.29 11.53 32.07
CA ALA A 152 -20.21 10.52 31.55
C ALA A 152 -20.09 10.26 30.04
N CYS A 153 -19.61 11.22 29.25
CA CYS A 153 -19.34 11.02 27.82
C CYS A 153 -17.85 10.94 27.47
N ARG A 154 -16.96 11.06 28.46
CA ARG A 154 -15.60 10.53 28.34
C ARG A 154 -15.73 9.01 28.36
N GLY A 155 -15.47 8.36 27.22
CA GLY A 155 -15.27 6.91 27.19
C GLY A 155 -14.25 6.50 28.26
N PRO A 156 -14.25 5.23 28.73
CA PRO A 156 -13.31 4.81 29.76
C PRO A 156 -11.90 5.23 29.34
N ILE A 157 -11.24 6.02 30.20
CA ILE A 157 -9.83 6.35 30.01
C ILE A 157 -9.12 5.00 30.13
N MET A 158 -8.81 4.41 28.97
CA MET A 158 -7.99 3.21 28.90
C MET A 158 -6.57 3.66 29.25
N HIS A 159 -6.31 3.80 30.55
CA HIS A 159 -4.95 3.87 31.08
C HIS A 159 -4.32 2.51 30.77
N ARG A 160 -3.43 2.50 29.79
CA ARG A 160 -2.48 1.43 29.58
C ARG A 160 -1.09 2.04 29.41
#